data_AF-A0A4P6MEX0-F1
#
_entry.id   AF-A0A4P6MEX0-F1
#
_cell.length_a   1.000
_cell.length_b   1.000
_cell.length_c   1.000
_cell.angle_alpha   90.00
_cell.angle_beta   90.00
_cell.angle_gamma   90.00
#
_symmetry.space_group_name_H-M   'P 1'
#
loop_
_entity.id
_entity.type
_entity.pdbx_description
1 polymer ?
#
loop_
_entity_poly.entity_id
_entity_poly.type
_entity_poly.pdbx_seq_one_letter_code
_entity_poly.pdbx_strand_id
1 'polypeptide(L)'
;MQDLIGMMAQLRRPRLLIRAARLGADDYRRERHLQRLLGYGGLPRSGTALIRLMEMERALNAQRKEDDASYSLTRHLDILIAMMGEARILRASQAERQLEALT
;
A
#
# COMPACT_ATOMS: atom_id res chain seq x y z
N MET A 1 -12.41 -13.42 -9.73
CA MET A 1 -11.82 -13.12 -8.41
C MET A 1 -10.85 -11.97 -8.62
N GLN A 2 -11.11 -10.76 -8.08
CA GLN A 2 -10.24 -9.61 -8.36
C GLN A 2 -8.92 -9.75 -7.61
N ASP A 3 -7.82 -9.66 -8.36
CA ASP A 3 -6.48 -9.53 -7.82
C ASP A 3 -6.34 -8.25 -6.98
N LEU A 4 -5.55 -8.29 -5.89
CA LEU A 4 -5.34 -7.16 -4.98
C LEU A 4 -4.84 -5.91 -5.73
N ILE A 5 -4.01 -6.11 -6.75
CA ILE A 5 -3.52 -5.04 -7.63
C ILE A 5 -4.67 -4.41 -8.41
N GLY A 6 -5.62 -5.23 -8.90
CA GLY A 6 -6.82 -4.78 -9.56
C GLY A 6 -7.75 -3.97 -8.65
N MET A 7 -7.85 -4.35 -7.37
CA MET A 7 -8.61 -3.56 -6.38
C MET A 7 -7.96 -2.20 -6.12
N MET A 8 -6.63 -2.14 -6.04
CA MET A 8 -5.90 -0.87 -5.90
C MET A 8 -6.11 0.06 -7.10
N ALA A 9 -6.13 -0.49 -8.33
CA ALA A 9 -6.33 0.28 -9.55
C ALA A 9 -7.72 0.97 -9.61
N GLN A 10 -8.70 0.44 -8.89
CA GLN A 10 -10.05 1.01 -8.80
C GLN A 10 -10.13 2.16 -7.78
N LEU A 11 -9.11 2.38 -6.93
CA LEU A 11 -9.11 3.47 -5.97
C LEU A 11 -9.00 4.82 -6.68
N ARG A 12 -10.02 5.67 -6.50
CA ARG A 12 -10.04 7.04 -7.01
C ARG A 12 -9.44 8.00 -5.97
N ARG A 13 -8.23 8.47 -6.22
CA ARG A 13 -7.47 9.37 -5.32
C ARG A 13 -7.03 10.63 -6.04
N PRO A 14 -6.86 11.77 -5.32
CA PRO A 14 -6.24 12.97 -5.86
C PRO A 14 -4.91 12.66 -6.56
N ARG A 15 -4.73 13.18 -7.77
CA ARG A 15 -3.55 12.87 -8.61
C ARG A 15 -2.24 13.23 -7.92
N LEU A 16 -2.24 14.30 -7.11
CA LEU A 16 -1.06 14.74 -6.36
C LEU A 16 -0.61 13.70 -5.31
N LEU A 17 -1.55 13.12 -4.55
CA LEU A 17 -1.24 12.07 -3.57
C LEU A 17 -0.61 10.85 -4.25
N ILE A 18 -1.20 10.42 -5.37
CA ILE A 18 -0.68 9.27 -6.13
C ILE A 18 0.71 9.56 -6.69
N ARG A 19 0.96 10.76 -7.21
CA ARG A 19 2.29 11.15 -7.70
C ARG A 19 3.33 11.15 -6.59
N ALA A 20 3.03 11.79 -5.45
CA ALA A 20 3.92 11.81 -4.30
C ALA A 20 4.21 10.40 -3.77
N ALA A 21 3.18 9.57 -3.64
CA ALA A 21 3.35 8.19 -3.19
C ALA A 21 4.16 7.33 -4.16
N ARG A 22 4.04 7.55 -5.48
CA ARG A 22 4.86 6.86 -6.48
C ARG A 22 6.35 7.17 -6.33
N LEU A 23 6.68 8.45 -6.12
CA LEU A 23 8.06 8.88 -5.88
C LEU A 23 8.59 8.27 -4.58
N GLY A 24 7.82 8.36 -3.49
CA GLY A 24 8.23 7.79 -2.20
C GLY A 24 8.31 6.27 -2.17
N ALA A 25 7.59 5.58 -3.07
CA ALA A 25 7.66 4.12 -3.18
C ALA A 25 9.03 3.61 -3.65
N ASP A 26 9.83 4.45 -4.29
CA ASP A 26 11.19 4.09 -4.72
C ASP A 26 12.15 3.95 -3.52
N ASP A 27 11.89 4.70 -2.44
CA ASP A 27 12.62 4.63 -1.18
C ASP A 27 11.97 3.68 -0.16
N TYR A 28 10.96 2.90 -0.55
CA TYR A 28 10.22 2.05 0.37
C TYR A 28 11.09 0.91 0.95
N ARG A 29 11.37 0.99 2.25
CA ARG A 29 11.98 -0.08 3.07
C ARG A 29 10.91 -0.83 3.85
N ARG A 30 10.61 -2.06 3.42
CA ARG A 30 9.53 -2.90 3.96
C ARG A 30 9.53 -3.02 5.48
N GLU A 31 10.64 -3.45 6.06
CA GLU A 31 10.75 -3.70 7.51
C GLU A 31 10.43 -2.43 8.31
N ARG A 32 11.17 -1.35 8.06
CA ARG A 32 11.03 -0.07 8.76
C ARG A 32 9.64 0.55 8.58
N HIS A 33 9.17 0.66 7.34
CA HIS A 33 7.93 1.38 7.05
C HIS A 33 6.70 0.59 7.50
N LEU A 34 6.67 -0.71 7.23
CA LEU A 34 5.52 -1.52 7.56
C LEU A 34 5.39 -1.74 9.07
N GLN A 35 6.51 -1.90 9.78
CA GLN A 35 6.51 -1.95 11.26
C GLN A 35 5.99 -0.65 11.87
N ARG A 36 6.36 0.52 11.32
CA ARG A 36 5.84 1.81 11.79
C ARG A 36 4.33 1.95 11.58
N LEU A 37 3.79 1.38 10.50
CA LEU A 37 2.38 1.50 10.13
C LEU A 37 1.47 0.45 10.78
N LEU A 38 1.92 -0.80 10.87
CA LEU A 38 1.14 -1.94 11.38
C LEU A 38 1.46 -2.29 12.84
N GLY A 39 2.47 -1.66 13.43
CA GLY A 39 2.93 -1.92 14.78
C GLY A 39 4.05 -2.96 14.87
N TYR A 40 4.39 -3.32 16.10
CA TYR A 40 5.49 -4.23 16.43
C TYR A 40 5.05 -5.69 16.32
N GLY A 41 5.94 -6.55 15.82
CA GLY A 41 5.69 -7.99 15.63
C GLY A 41 6.23 -8.49 14.29
N GLY A 42 5.95 -9.77 13.98
CA GLY A 42 6.33 -10.36 12.70
C GLY A 42 5.63 -9.67 11.53
N LEU A 43 6.40 -9.28 10.51
CA LEU A 43 5.86 -8.63 9.31
C LEU A 43 4.96 -9.60 8.55
N PRO A 44 3.68 -9.26 8.30
CA PRO A 44 2.78 -10.13 7.55
C PRO A 44 3.27 -10.33 6.12
N ARG A 45 2.79 -11.37 5.44
CA ARG A 45 3.04 -11.55 3.99
C ARG A 45 2.48 -10.37 3.20
N SER A 46 3.06 -10.10 2.04
CA SER A 46 2.76 -8.88 1.26
C SER A 46 1.28 -8.71 0.91
N GLY A 47 0.59 -9.80 0.51
CA GLY A 47 -0.86 -9.74 0.27
C GLY A 47 -1.67 -9.36 1.52
N THR A 48 -1.35 -9.95 2.68
CA THR A 48 -2.02 -9.63 3.96
C THR A 48 -1.71 -8.20 4.42
N ALA A 49 -0.46 -7.75 4.25
CA ALA A 49 -0.06 -6.38 4.51
C ALA A 49 -0.88 -5.40 3.67
N LEU A 50 -1.03 -5.68 2.38
CA LEU A 50 -1.73 -4.84 1.42
C LEU A 50 -3.22 -4.68 1.75
N ILE A 51 -3.89 -5.76 2.19
CA ILE A 51 -5.29 -5.72 2.64
C ILE A 51 -5.44 -4.74 3.81
N ARG A 52 -4.60 -4.87 4.85
CA ARG A 52 -4.62 -3.97 6.01
C ARG A 52 -4.33 -2.52 5.64
N LEU A 53 -3.36 -2.31 4.74
CA LEU A 53 -3.02 -0.97 4.26
C LEU A 53 -4.20 -0.33 3.50
N MET A 54 -4.92 -1.10 2.68
CA MET A 54 -6.12 -0.62 1.99
C MET A 54 -7.25 -0.24 2.96
N GLU A 55 -7.41 -0.96 4.07
CA GLU A 55 -8.40 -0.60 5.10
C GLU A 55 -8.04 0.72 5.78
N MET A 56 -6.78 0.89 6.21
CA MET A 56 -6.31 2.14 6.79
C MET A 56 -6.39 3.32 5.82
N GLU A 57 -6.08 3.07 4.54
CA GLU A 57 -6.20 4.08 3.48
C GLU A 57 -7.65 4.54 3.29
N ARG A 58 -8.61 3.60 3.26
CA ARG A 58 -10.04 3.95 3.16
C ARG A 58 -10.50 4.84 4.31
N ALA A 59 -10.08 4.54 5.53
CA ALA A 59 -10.39 5.35 6.70
C ALA A 59 -9.81 6.77 6.58
N LEU A 60 -8.54 6.92 6.19
CA LEU A 60 -7.92 8.23 5.98
C LEU A 60 -8.54 9.01 4.82
N ASN A 61 -8.96 8.32 3.76
CA ASN A 61 -9.65 8.98 2.66
C ASN A 61 -11.07 9.43 3.04
N ALA A 62 -11.75 8.73 3.96
CA ALA A 62 -13.02 9.20 4.53
C ALA A 62 -12.81 10.49 5.34
N GLN A 63 -11.86 10.49 6.28
CA GLN A 63 -11.46 11.67 7.04
C GLN A 63 -11.10 12.87 6.13
N ARG A 64 -10.31 12.64 5.07
CA ARG A 64 -9.97 13.67 4.08
C ARG A 64 -11.20 14.26 3.36
N LYS A 65 -12.22 13.45 3.10
CA LYS A 65 -13.44 13.89 2.40
C LYS A 65 -14.37 14.68 3.31
N GLU A 66 -14.35 14.34 4.60
CA GLU A 66 -15.18 14.96 5.64
C GLU A 66 -14.52 16.21 6.25
N ASP A 67 -13.30 16.57 5.81
CA ASP A 67 -12.47 17.62 6.42
C ASP A 67 -12.28 17.40 7.93
N ASP A 68 -12.13 16.13 8.32
CA ASP A 68 -12.00 15.71 9.71
C ASP A 68 -10.68 16.25 10.30
N ALA A 69 -10.75 16.85 11.50
CA ALA A 69 -9.61 17.44 12.20
C ALA A 69 -8.49 16.43 12.53
N SER A 70 -8.81 15.13 12.56
CA SER A 70 -7.87 14.03 12.78
C SER A 70 -7.13 13.60 11.51
N TYR A 71 -7.51 14.14 10.35
CA TYR A 71 -6.89 13.80 9.08
C TYR A 71 -5.41 14.17 9.06
N SER A 72 -4.55 13.19 8.77
CA SER A 72 -3.12 13.41 8.56
C SER A 72 -2.72 13.11 7.12
N LEU A 73 -2.36 14.16 6.37
CA LEU A 73 -1.80 14.05 5.03
C LEU A 73 -0.55 13.16 5.01
N THR A 74 0.38 13.38 5.94
CA THR A 74 1.63 12.62 6.04
C THR A 74 1.36 11.13 6.24
N ARG A 75 0.43 10.78 7.14
CA ARG A 75 0.04 9.37 7.37
C ARG A 75 -0.63 8.76 6.13
N HIS A 76 -1.44 9.52 5.41
CA HIS A 76 -2.08 9.06 4.18
C HIS A 76 -1.02 8.78 3.09
N LEU A 77 -0.05 9.67 2.93
CA LEU A 77 1.07 9.44 2.03
C LEU A 77 1.90 8.22 2.43
N ASP A 78 2.24 8.05 3.72
CA ASP A 78 2.97 6.89 4.22
C ASP A 78 2.28 5.57 3.86
N ILE A 79 0.96 5.52 4.04
CA ILE A 79 0.17 4.33 3.70
C ILE A 79 0.15 4.10 2.18
N LEU A 80 -0.05 5.13 1.36
CA LEU A 80 -0.02 5.00 -0.09
C LEU A 80 1.35 4.55 -0.61
N ILE A 81 2.44 5.06 -0.03
CA ILE A 81 3.82 4.64 -0.32
C ILE A 81 3.97 3.15 0.00
N ALA A 82 3.55 2.72 1.19
CA ALA A 82 3.63 1.33 1.61
C ALA A 82 2.76 0.41 0.72
N MET A 83 1.56 0.84 0.34
CA MET A 83 0.71 0.09 -0.59
C MET A 83 1.39 -0.13 -1.93
N MET A 84 2.01 0.91 -2.50
CA MET A 84 2.72 0.80 -3.78
C MET A 84 3.96 -0.08 -3.66
N GLY A 85 4.70 0.02 -2.55
CA GLY A 85 5.83 -0.85 -2.23
C GLY A 85 5.43 -2.33 -2.14
N GLU A 86 4.44 -2.65 -1.31
CA GLU A 86 3.93 -4.03 -1.18
C GLU A 86 3.35 -4.55 -2.50
N ALA A 87 2.66 -3.71 -3.29
CA ALA A 87 2.16 -4.08 -4.61
C ALA A 87 3.27 -4.42 -5.62
N ARG A 88 4.46 -3.83 -5.50
CA ARG A 88 5.63 -4.18 -6.32
C ARG A 88 6.19 -5.54 -5.89
N ILE A 89 6.34 -5.77 -4.58
CA ILE A 89 6.83 -7.03 -4.00
C ILE A 89 5.90 -8.19 -4.34
N LEU A 90 4.58 -7.99 -4.20
CA LEU A 90 3.59 -9.01 -4.54
C LEU A 90 3.70 -9.43 -6.01
N ARG A 91 3.81 -8.46 -6.94
CA ARG A 91 3.97 -8.74 -8.37
C ARG A 91 5.27 -9.47 -8.70
N ALA A 92 6.38 -9.07 -8.09
CA ALA A 92 7.66 -9.77 -8.25
C ALA A 92 7.55 -11.24 -7.82
N SER A 93 6.97 -11.50 -6.64
CA SER A 93 6.77 -12.86 -6.13
C SER A 93 5.82 -13.72 -6.98
N GLN A 94 4.89 -13.10 -7.72
CA GLN A 94 3.99 -13.80 -8.64
C GLN A 94 4.72 -14.15 -9.94
N ALA A 95 5.54 -13.23 -10.46
CA ALA A 95 6.33 -13.46 -11.66
C ALA A 95 7.38 -14.56 -11.45
N GLU A 96 8.07 -14.57 -10.30
CA GLU A 96 9.01 -15.63 -9.92
C GLU A 96 8.34 -17.01 -9.93
N ARG A 97 7.18 -17.13 -9.27
CA ARG A 97 6.40 -18.37 -9.24
C ARG A 97 5.90 -18.82 -10.61
N GLN A 98 5.57 -17.88 -11.49
CA GLN A 98 5.17 -18.21 -12.86
C GLN A 98 6.34 -18.73 -13.70
N LEU A 99 7.54 -18.16 -13.52
CA LEU A 99 8.74 -18.62 -14.19
C LEU A 99 9.11 -20.05 -13.75
N GLU A 100 9.10 -20.32 -12.44
CA GLU A 100 9.35 -21.65 -11.88
C GLU A 100 8.35 -22.71 -12.37
N ALA A 101 7.10 -22.31 -12.64
CA ALA A 101 6.08 -23.24 -13.15
C ALA A 101 6.22 -23.56 -14.66
N LEU A 102 7.02 -22.79 -15.39
CA LEU A 102 7.27 -22.97 -16.84
C LEU A 102 8.59 -23.70 -17.14
N THR A 103 9.45 -23.90 -16.14
CA THR A 103 10.72 -24.63 -16.21
C THR A 103 10.57 -26.05 -15.71
#